data_AF-A0A2X3EM08-F1
#
_entry.id   AF-A0A2X3EM08-F1
#
_cell.length_a   1.000
_cell.length_b   1.000
_cell.length_c   1.000
_cell.angle_alpha   90.00
_cell.angle_beta   90.00
_cell.angle_gamma   90.00
#
_symmetry.space_group_name_H-M   'P 1'
#
loop_
_entity.id
_entity.type
_entity.pdbx_description
1 polymer ?
#
loop_
_entity_poly.entity_id
_entity_poly.type
_entity_poly.pdbx_seq_one_letter_code
_entity_poly.pdbx_strand_id
1 'polypeptide(L)'
;MIAAEGKIVTAGGIDTHIHWICPQQAEEALVSGVTTMVGGGTGPAAGTHATTCTPGPWYISRMLQAADSLPVNIGLLGKGNVSQPDALREQVAAGVIGLKIHEDWGATPAAIDCALTVADEMDIQVALHSDTLNESGFVEDTLAAIGGRTIHTFHTEGAGGGHAPDIITACAHPNILPSSTNPTLPYTLNTIDEHLDMLMVCHHLDPDIAEDVAFAESRIRRETIAAEDVLHDLGAFSLTSSDSQAMGRVGEVILRTWQVAHRMKVQRGALAEETGDNDNFRVKRYIAKYTINPALTHGIAHEVGSIEVGKLADLVVWSPAFFGVKPATVIKGGMIAIAPMGDINASIPTPQPVHYRPMFGALGSARHHCRLTFLSQAAAANGVAERLNLRSAIAVVKGCRTVQKADMVHNSLQPNITVDAQTYEVRVDGELITSEPADVLPMAQRYFLF
;
A
#
# COMPACT_ATOMS: atom_id res chain seq x y z
N MET A 1 28.24 -3.31 -15.63
CA MET A 1 28.66 -3.10 -14.23
C MET A 1 27.96 -1.85 -13.72
N ILE A 2 27.30 -1.91 -12.57
CA ILE A 2 26.73 -0.74 -11.88
C ILE A 2 27.62 -0.48 -10.66
N ALA A 3 28.20 0.71 -10.60
CA ALA A 3 29.06 1.15 -9.49
C ALA A 3 28.19 1.56 -8.30
N ALA A 4 28.29 0.82 -7.19
CA ALA A 4 27.49 1.01 -5.98
C ALA A 4 28.32 1.48 -4.78
N GLU A 5 29.61 1.76 -4.97
CA GLU A 5 30.46 2.34 -3.94
C GLU A 5 29.90 3.70 -3.47
N GLY A 6 29.80 3.85 -2.14
CA GLY A 6 29.18 5.00 -1.51
C GLY A 6 27.68 5.15 -1.80
N LYS A 7 26.98 4.10 -2.23
CA LYS A 7 25.53 4.06 -2.40
C LYS A 7 24.87 3.11 -1.40
N ILE A 8 23.59 3.34 -1.15
CA ILE A 8 22.71 2.38 -0.47
C ILE A 8 21.90 1.66 -1.55
N VAL A 9 21.76 0.35 -1.44
CA VAL A 9 20.90 -0.44 -2.34
C VAL A 9 19.78 -1.05 -1.52
N THR A 10 18.53 -0.84 -1.95
CA THR A 10 17.34 -1.45 -1.38
C THR A 10 16.63 -2.32 -2.41
N ALA A 11 15.73 -3.19 -1.96
CA ALA A 11 14.71 -3.71 -2.85
C ALA A 11 13.84 -2.55 -3.38
N GLY A 12 13.21 -2.76 -4.54
CA GLY A 12 12.13 -1.90 -5.00
C GLY A 12 10.92 -1.96 -4.07
N GLY A 13 10.31 -0.80 -3.85
CA GLY A 13 9.11 -0.70 -3.02
C GLY A 13 7.91 -1.42 -3.64
N ILE A 14 6.97 -1.83 -2.81
CA ILE A 14 5.76 -2.54 -3.17
C ILE A 14 4.59 -1.81 -2.54
N ASP A 15 3.81 -1.14 -3.38
CA ASP A 15 2.61 -0.44 -2.97
C ASP A 15 1.38 -1.29 -3.28
N THR A 16 0.60 -1.61 -2.26
CA THR A 16 -0.53 -2.53 -2.37
C THR A 16 -1.90 -1.87 -2.24
N HIS A 17 -1.95 -0.54 -2.22
CA HIS A 17 -3.19 0.23 -2.19
C HIS A 17 -3.24 1.21 -3.38
N ILE A 18 -3.19 0.67 -4.60
CA ILE A 18 -3.22 1.46 -5.83
C ILE A 18 -4.63 1.57 -6.41
N HIS A 19 -5.10 2.78 -6.61
CA HIS A 19 -6.23 3.07 -7.48
C HIS A 19 -5.72 3.31 -8.89
N TRP A 20 -6.10 2.48 -9.86
CA TRP A 20 -5.69 2.67 -11.27
C TRP A 20 -6.50 3.77 -11.97
N ILE A 21 -6.46 4.98 -11.41
CA ILE A 21 -7.14 6.19 -11.89
C ILE A 21 -6.50 6.68 -13.19
N CYS A 22 -5.16 6.72 -13.24
CA CYS A 22 -4.45 7.12 -14.44
C CYS A 22 -3.10 6.39 -14.59
N PRO A 23 -2.63 6.14 -15.83
CA PRO A 23 -1.39 5.39 -16.07
C PRO A 23 -0.12 6.14 -15.66
N GLN A 24 -0.18 7.48 -15.54
CA GLN A 24 0.94 8.33 -15.14
C GLN A 24 1.49 7.97 -13.76
N GLN A 25 0.64 7.44 -12.87
CA GLN A 25 1.03 7.01 -11.53
C GLN A 25 2.13 5.94 -11.54
N ALA A 26 2.22 5.12 -12.59
CA ALA A 26 3.26 4.10 -12.68
C ALA A 26 4.66 4.72 -12.81
N GLU A 27 4.80 5.82 -13.56
CA GLU A 27 6.08 6.53 -13.64
C GLU A 27 6.37 7.26 -12.31
N GLU A 28 5.37 7.92 -11.72
CA GLU A 28 5.52 8.63 -10.44
C GLU A 28 5.95 7.68 -9.30
N ALA A 29 5.32 6.50 -9.22
CA ALA A 29 5.70 5.43 -8.30
C ALA A 29 7.12 4.91 -8.57
N LEU A 30 7.45 4.67 -9.85
CA LEU A 30 8.76 4.15 -10.21
C LEU A 30 9.88 5.17 -9.91
N VAL A 31 9.63 6.45 -10.15
CA VAL A 31 10.54 7.55 -9.80
C VAL A 31 10.81 7.61 -8.30
N SER A 32 9.81 7.32 -7.46
CA SER A 32 10.00 7.29 -6.01
C SER A 32 10.73 6.04 -5.52
N GLY A 33 10.90 5.01 -6.36
CA GLY A 33 11.55 3.73 -6.04
C GLY A 33 10.60 2.57 -5.82
N VAL A 34 9.29 2.72 -6.07
CA VAL A 34 8.31 1.63 -6.04
C VAL A 34 8.35 0.87 -7.37
N THR A 35 8.61 -0.44 -7.33
CA THR A 35 8.71 -1.29 -8.53
C THR A 35 7.53 -2.22 -8.73
N THR A 36 6.67 -2.38 -7.73
CA THR A 36 5.46 -3.21 -7.78
C THR A 36 4.25 -2.43 -7.29
N MET A 37 3.15 -2.54 -8.03
CA MET A 37 1.89 -1.85 -7.77
C MET A 37 0.75 -2.88 -7.76
N VAL A 38 0.10 -3.06 -6.61
CA VAL A 38 -1.08 -3.92 -6.45
C VAL A 38 -2.28 -3.06 -6.09
N GLY A 39 -3.39 -3.29 -6.76
CA GLY A 39 -4.59 -2.47 -6.60
C GLY A 39 -5.61 -2.70 -7.70
N GLY A 40 -6.57 -1.81 -7.87
CA GLY A 40 -7.66 -1.99 -8.83
C GLY A 40 -8.15 -0.67 -9.42
N GLY A 41 -8.81 -0.76 -10.56
CA GLY A 41 -9.36 0.40 -11.26
C GLY A 41 -9.47 0.21 -12.77
N THR A 42 -10.09 1.18 -13.44
CA THR A 42 -10.36 1.18 -14.87
C THR A 42 -10.15 2.55 -15.53
N GLY A 43 -9.31 3.41 -14.96
CA GLY A 43 -9.18 4.82 -15.32
C GLY A 43 -10.00 5.74 -14.40
N PRO A 44 -10.24 7.00 -14.79
CA PRO A 44 -10.89 8.00 -13.95
C PRO A 44 -12.42 7.85 -13.95
N ALA A 45 -12.89 6.68 -13.53
CA ALA A 45 -14.30 6.40 -13.30
C ALA A 45 -14.61 6.55 -11.81
N ALA A 46 -15.82 6.98 -11.45
CA ALA A 46 -16.24 7.19 -10.05
C ALA A 46 -15.90 5.99 -9.15
N GLY A 47 -16.21 4.77 -9.59
CA GLY A 47 -15.89 3.56 -8.83
C GLY A 47 -14.40 3.32 -8.61
N THR A 48 -13.52 3.80 -9.51
CA THR A 48 -12.05 3.74 -9.35
C THR A 48 -11.51 4.90 -8.54
N HIS A 49 -12.13 6.09 -8.63
CA HIS A 49 -11.81 7.21 -7.74
C HIS A 49 -12.07 6.85 -6.28
N ALA A 50 -13.10 6.05 -6.03
CA ALA A 50 -13.46 5.62 -4.69
C ALA A 50 -12.79 4.30 -4.26
N THR A 51 -12.60 3.34 -5.17
CA THR A 51 -12.25 1.96 -4.77
C THR A 51 -11.16 1.32 -5.64
N THR A 52 -10.27 0.55 -5.02
CA THR A 52 -9.30 -0.32 -5.72
C THR A 52 -9.95 -1.56 -6.35
N CYS A 53 -10.95 -1.37 -7.20
CA CYS A 53 -11.65 -2.47 -7.87
C CYS A 53 -11.49 -2.36 -9.40
N THR A 54 -11.05 -3.44 -10.04
CA THR A 54 -11.23 -3.66 -11.48
C THR A 54 -12.43 -4.60 -11.69
N PRO A 55 -13.66 -4.07 -11.89
CA PRO A 55 -14.87 -4.87 -11.78
C PRO A 55 -15.14 -5.74 -13.01
N GLY A 56 -15.16 -7.05 -12.81
CA GLY A 56 -15.65 -8.02 -13.78
C GLY A 56 -14.61 -8.45 -14.86
N PRO A 57 -14.82 -9.61 -15.51
CA PRO A 57 -13.82 -10.22 -16.39
C PRO A 57 -13.34 -9.36 -17.56
N TRP A 58 -14.23 -8.54 -18.13
CA TRP A 58 -13.90 -7.69 -19.28
C TRP A 58 -12.89 -6.61 -18.91
N TYR A 59 -13.14 -5.85 -17.84
CA TYR A 59 -12.22 -4.81 -17.39
C TYR A 59 -10.90 -5.40 -16.90
N ILE A 60 -10.94 -6.52 -16.18
CA ILE A 60 -9.74 -7.26 -15.76
C ILE A 60 -8.89 -7.59 -16.98
N SER A 61 -9.49 -8.15 -18.03
CA SER A 61 -8.79 -8.48 -19.27
C SER A 61 -8.15 -7.25 -19.93
N ARG A 62 -8.84 -6.11 -19.98
CA ARG A 62 -8.30 -4.87 -20.57
C ARG A 62 -7.17 -4.28 -19.75
N MET A 63 -7.29 -4.29 -18.43
CA MET A 63 -6.25 -3.76 -17.55
C MET A 63 -5.01 -4.66 -17.55
N LEU A 64 -5.15 -5.98 -17.66
CA LEU A 64 -4.02 -6.89 -17.86
C LEU A 64 -3.27 -6.61 -19.17
N GLN A 65 -3.99 -6.32 -20.26
CA GLN A 65 -3.38 -5.91 -21.53
C GLN A 65 -2.70 -4.54 -21.41
N ALA A 66 -3.30 -3.59 -20.69
CA ALA A 66 -2.70 -2.28 -20.44
C ALA A 66 -1.43 -2.37 -19.57
N ALA A 67 -1.39 -3.30 -18.61
CA ALA A 67 -0.25 -3.53 -17.73
C ALA A 67 1.05 -3.86 -18.49
N ASP A 68 0.98 -4.46 -19.68
CA ASP A 68 2.15 -4.68 -20.55
C ASP A 68 2.85 -3.37 -20.96
N SER A 69 2.17 -2.23 -20.86
CA SER A 69 2.72 -0.92 -21.22
C SER A 69 3.50 -0.24 -20.09
N LEU A 70 3.39 -0.72 -18.85
CA LEU A 70 3.86 0.00 -17.66
C LEU A 70 5.13 -0.62 -17.08
N PRO A 71 6.18 0.15 -16.73
CA PRO A 71 7.49 -0.36 -16.31
C PRO A 71 7.54 -0.80 -14.82
N VAL A 72 6.45 -1.36 -14.30
CA VAL A 72 6.28 -1.83 -12.92
C VAL A 72 5.63 -3.21 -12.92
N ASN A 73 5.87 -4.02 -11.89
CA ASN A 73 5.11 -5.25 -11.70
C ASN A 73 3.68 -4.90 -11.27
N ILE A 74 2.67 -5.65 -11.74
CA ILE A 74 1.26 -5.33 -11.48
C ILE A 74 0.50 -6.56 -11.05
N GLY A 75 -0.29 -6.42 -9.98
CA GLY A 75 -1.36 -7.32 -9.59
C GLY A 75 -2.69 -6.55 -9.49
N LEU A 76 -3.76 -7.11 -10.04
CA LEU A 76 -5.08 -6.47 -10.03
C LEU A 76 -5.96 -7.01 -8.90
N LEU A 77 -6.79 -6.16 -8.31
CA LEU A 77 -7.84 -6.50 -7.36
C LEU A 77 -9.21 -6.41 -8.03
N GLY A 78 -10.03 -7.45 -7.86
CA GLY A 78 -11.44 -7.46 -8.29
C GLY A 78 -12.36 -6.81 -7.25
N LYS A 79 -13.64 -6.65 -7.60
CA LYS A 79 -14.66 -6.22 -6.63
C LYS A 79 -15.09 -7.42 -5.77
N GLY A 80 -14.88 -7.34 -4.46
CA GLY A 80 -15.23 -8.38 -3.49
C GLY A 80 -16.66 -8.29 -2.95
N ASN A 81 -17.37 -7.18 -3.18
CA ASN A 81 -18.69 -6.93 -2.61
C ASN A 81 -19.82 -7.63 -3.37
N VAL A 82 -20.08 -8.91 -3.04
CA VAL A 82 -21.25 -9.66 -3.51
C VAL A 82 -21.50 -10.85 -2.59
N SER A 83 -22.76 -11.25 -2.41
CA SER A 83 -23.12 -12.43 -1.60
C SER A 83 -23.31 -13.72 -2.41
N GLN A 84 -22.96 -13.70 -3.71
CA GLN A 84 -22.95 -14.87 -4.59
C GLN A 84 -21.50 -15.15 -5.01
N PRO A 85 -20.90 -16.28 -4.58
CA PRO A 85 -19.47 -16.52 -4.78
C PRO A 85 -19.05 -16.68 -6.24
N ASP A 86 -19.94 -17.15 -7.13
CA ASP A 86 -19.58 -17.37 -8.54
C ASP A 86 -19.15 -16.10 -9.27
N ALA A 87 -19.76 -14.96 -8.94
CA ALA A 87 -19.36 -13.66 -9.50
C ALA A 87 -17.94 -13.24 -9.06
N LEU A 88 -17.46 -13.72 -7.92
CA LEU A 88 -16.09 -13.51 -7.46
C LEU A 88 -15.13 -14.50 -8.12
N ARG A 89 -15.52 -15.78 -8.19
CA ARG A 89 -14.74 -16.83 -8.87
C ARG A 89 -14.46 -16.48 -10.33
N GLU A 90 -15.45 -15.91 -11.04
CA GLU A 90 -15.28 -15.42 -12.41
C GLU A 90 -14.21 -14.32 -12.52
N GLN A 91 -14.17 -13.38 -11.58
CA GLN A 91 -13.16 -12.32 -11.56
C GLN A 91 -11.76 -12.91 -11.30
N VAL A 92 -11.63 -13.77 -10.28
CA VAL A 92 -10.35 -14.42 -9.94
C VAL A 92 -9.86 -15.25 -11.13
N ALA A 93 -10.74 -16.04 -11.76
CA ALA A 93 -10.42 -16.81 -12.96
C ALA A 93 -10.06 -15.95 -14.19
N ALA A 94 -10.50 -14.69 -14.23
CA ALA A 94 -10.14 -13.73 -15.27
C ALA A 94 -8.75 -13.09 -15.05
N GLY A 95 -8.21 -13.11 -13.83
CA GLY A 95 -6.81 -12.73 -13.59
C GLY A 95 -6.51 -11.84 -12.38
N VAL A 96 -7.50 -11.47 -11.56
CA VAL A 96 -7.19 -10.72 -10.33
C VAL A 96 -6.49 -11.61 -9.32
N ILE A 97 -5.57 -11.03 -8.54
CA ILE A 97 -4.78 -11.71 -7.51
C ILE A 97 -5.36 -11.55 -6.11
N GLY A 98 -6.44 -10.78 -6.01
CA GLY A 98 -7.14 -10.48 -4.78
C GLY A 98 -8.46 -9.80 -5.04
N LEU A 99 -9.22 -9.57 -3.97
CA LEU A 99 -10.51 -8.89 -3.99
C LEU A 99 -10.48 -7.72 -3.01
N LYS A 100 -11.01 -6.56 -3.41
CA LYS A 100 -11.27 -5.43 -2.50
C LYS A 100 -12.72 -5.47 -2.05
N ILE A 101 -12.94 -5.50 -0.74
CA ILE A 101 -14.21 -5.17 -0.11
C ILE A 101 -14.15 -3.68 0.23
N HIS A 102 -15.15 -2.93 -0.21
CA HIS A 102 -15.25 -1.50 0.05
C HIS A 102 -16.65 -1.10 0.52
N GLU A 103 -16.75 -0.13 1.44
CA GLU A 103 -18.04 0.32 1.97
C GLU A 103 -18.95 0.94 0.90
N ASP A 104 -18.39 1.71 -0.05
CA ASP A 104 -19.11 2.26 -1.21
C ASP A 104 -19.80 1.22 -2.10
N TRP A 105 -19.39 -0.05 -2.01
CA TRP A 105 -20.05 -1.18 -2.66
C TRP A 105 -20.82 -2.09 -1.67
N GLY A 106 -20.87 -1.71 -0.39
CA GLY A 106 -21.47 -2.44 0.73
C GLY A 106 -20.49 -3.41 1.39
N ALA A 107 -19.76 -2.97 2.42
CA ALA A 107 -18.82 -3.78 3.20
C ALA A 107 -19.51 -4.62 4.29
N THR A 108 -20.61 -5.27 3.91
CA THR A 108 -21.49 -5.98 4.86
C THR A 108 -20.91 -7.33 5.28
N PRO A 109 -21.32 -7.89 6.44
CA PRO A 109 -20.92 -9.22 6.91
C PRO A 109 -21.09 -10.32 5.84
N ALA A 110 -22.17 -10.30 5.07
CA ALA A 110 -22.43 -11.30 4.03
C ALA A 110 -21.45 -11.19 2.85
N ALA A 111 -21.07 -9.97 2.46
CA ALA A 111 -20.08 -9.75 1.41
C ALA A 111 -18.67 -10.14 1.89
N ILE A 112 -18.33 -9.82 3.14
CA ILE A 112 -17.07 -10.20 3.79
C ILE A 112 -16.92 -11.73 3.82
N ASP A 113 -17.94 -12.43 4.31
CA ASP A 113 -17.91 -13.90 4.40
C ASP A 113 -17.80 -14.57 3.02
N CYS A 114 -18.56 -14.09 2.04
CA CYS A 114 -18.52 -14.60 0.67
C CYS A 114 -17.13 -14.41 0.03
N ALA A 115 -16.55 -13.22 0.14
CA ALA A 115 -15.24 -12.93 -0.42
C ALA A 115 -14.12 -13.73 0.23
N LEU A 116 -14.15 -13.90 1.56
CA LEU A 116 -13.18 -14.71 2.28
C LEU A 116 -13.31 -16.21 1.96
N THR A 117 -14.53 -16.71 1.77
CA THR A 117 -14.77 -18.08 1.30
C THR A 117 -14.11 -18.33 -0.06
N VAL A 118 -14.31 -17.42 -1.02
CA VAL A 118 -13.68 -17.53 -2.35
C VAL A 118 -12.16 -17.36 -2.26
N ALA A 119 -11.67 -16.52 -1.36
CA ALA A 119 -10.24 -16.36 -1.12
C ALA A 119 -9.59 -17.65 -0.62
N ASP A 120 -10.21 -18.33 0.35
CA ASP A 120 -9.74 -19.61 0.88
C ASP A 120 -9.72 -20.70 -0.20
N GLU A 121 -10.72 -20.71 -1.10
CA GLU A 121 -10.80 -21.65 -2.22
C GLU A 121 -9.70 -21.41 -3.29
N MET A 122 -9.33 -20.15 -3.52
CA MET A 122 -8.55 -19.75 -4.70
C MET A 122 -7.16 -19.17 -4.40
N ASP A 123 -6.74 -19.20 -3.13
CA ASP A 123 -5.44 -18.72 -2.62
C ASP A 123 -5.07 -17.30 -3.05
N ILE A 124 -6.03 -16.39 -2.91
CA ILE A 124 -5.88 -14.95 -3.17
C ILE A 124 -6.04 -14.14 -1.89
N GLN A 125 -5.60 -12.89 -1.87
CA GLN A 125 -5.79 -12.01 -0.70
C GLN A 125 -7.13 -11.26 -0.79
N VAL A 126 -7.69 -10.91 0.36
CA VAL A 126 -8.81 -9.97 0.48
C VAL A 126 -8.30 -8.70 1.16
N ALA A 127 -8.50 -7.56 0.50
CA ALA A 127 -8.28 -6.24 1.08
C ALA A 127 -9.61 -5.66 1.56
N LEU A 128 -9.63 -5.04 2.74
CA LEU A 128 -10.84 -4.51 3.37
C LEU A 128 -10.71 -3.02 3.64
N HIS A 129 -11.70 -2.29 3.16
CA HIS A 129 -12.17 -1.01 3.68
C HIS A 129 -13.54 -1.27 4.28
N SER A 130 -13.66 -1.20 5.61
CA SER A 130 -14.86 -1.64 6.34
C SER A 130 -15.95 -0.57 6.40
N ASP A 131 -17.08 -0.90 6.99
CA ASP A 131 -18.28 -0.05 7.08
C ASP A 131 -18.08 1.12 8.07
N THR A 132 -17.69 2.29 7.57
CA THR A 132 -17.45 3.48 8.42
C THR A 132 -18.71 3.90 9.16
N LEU A 133 -19.87 3.74 8.52
CA LEU A 133 -21.17 4.14 9.03
C LEU A 133 -21.67 3.23 10.15
N ASN A 134 -21.02 2.09 10.37
CA ASN A 134 -21.52 1.03 11.23
C ASN A 134 -22.96 0.61 10.85
N GLU A 135 -23.31 0.69 9.56
CA GLU A 135 -24.68 0.44 9.06
C GLU A 135 -25.09 -1.01 9.32
N SER A 136 -24.16 -1.93 9.08
CA SER A 136 -24.40 -3.37 9.14
C SER A 136 -23.86 -4.04 10.42
N GLY A 137 -23.29 -3.25 11.33
CA GLY A 137 -22.68 -3.68 12.58
C GLY A 137 -21.47 -2.81 12.95
N PHE A 138 -20.94 -2.96 14.17
CA PHE A 138 -19.70 -2.31 14.61
C PHE A 138 -18.46 -3.13 14.20
N VAL A 139 -17.27 -2.68 14.59
CA VAL A 139 -16.01 -3.35 14.22
C VAL A 139 -15.99 -4.82 14.65
N GLU A 140 -16.56 -5.16 15.80
CA GLU A 140 -16.68 -6.53 16.31
C GLU A 140 -17.54 -7.43 15.42
N ASP A 141 -18.57 -6.89 14.76
CA ASP A 141 -19.43 -7.66 13.85
C ASP A 141 -18.69 -7.96 12.54
N THR A 142 -17.93 -6.99 12.03
CA THR A 142 -17.01 -7.21 10.89
C THR A 142 -15.93 -8.23 11.24
N LEU A 143 -15.33 -8.14 12.44
CA LEU A 143 -14.35 -9.12 12.92
C LEU A 143 -14.97 -10.52 13.07
N ALA A 144 -16.21 -10.61 13.53
CA ALA A 144 -16.96 -11.86 13.59
C ALA A 144 -17.23 -12.43 12.18
N ALA A 145 -17.60 -11.59 11.21
CA ALA A 145 -17.78 -11.98 9.81
C ALA A 145 -16.47 -12.46 9.17
N ILE A 146 -15.33 -11.85 9.53
CA ILE A 146 -14.01 -12.33 9.12
C ILE A 146 -13.76 -13.76 9.64
N GLY A 147 -14.20 -14.06 10.87
CA GLY A 147 -14.21 -15.42 11.40
C GLY A 147 -12.82 -16.04 11.56
N GLY A 148 -11.81 -15.22 11.86
CA GLY A 148 -10.41 -15.66 12.01
C GLY A 148 -9.67 -15.97 10.70
N ARG A 149 -10.30 -15.76 9.54
CA ARG A 149 -9.64 -15.93 8.23
C ARG A 149 -8.68 -14.78 7.93
N THR A 150 -7.63 -15.06 7.15
CA THR A 150 -6.62 -14.07 6.76
C THR A 150 -7.25 -12.92 5.96
N ILE A 151 -6.99 -11.68 6.35
CA ILE A 151 -7.45 -10.49 5.64
C ILE A 151 -6.48 -9.31 5.80
N HIS A 152 -6.34 -8.50 4.75
CA HIS A 152 -5.57 -7.27 4.77
C HIS A 152 -6.50 -6.08 5.03
N THR A 153 -6.39 -5.45 6.19
CA THR A 153 -7.11 -4.20 6.49
C THR A 153 -6.32 -3.02 5.92
N PHE A 154 -6.91 -2.33 4.94
CA PHE A 154 -6.37 -1.07 4.44
C PHE A 154 -6.59 0.06 5.46
N HIS A 155 -5.75 1.10 5.37
CA HIS A 155 -5.78 2.33 6.19
C HIS A 155 -6.36 2.09 7.59
N THR A 156 -5.74 1.15 8.32
CA THR A 156 -6.31 0.54 9.52
C THR A 156 -6.53 1.58 10.64
N GLU A 157 -5.85 2.73 10.59
CA GLU A 157 -6.12 3.86 11.49
C GLU A 157 -7.53 4.44 11.32
N GLY A 158 -8.06 4.44 10.09
CA GLY A 158 -9.45 4.72 9.77
C GLY A 158 -9.75 6.08 9.12
N ALA A 159 -8.81 7.02 9.01
CA ALA A 159 -9.04 8.28 8.27
C ALA A 159 -9.35 8.00 6.79
N GLY A 160 -8.61 7.08 6.18
CA GLY A 160 -8.87 6.55 4.84
C GLY A 160 -10.18 5.76 4.73
N GLY A 161 -10.78 5.37 5.87
CA GLY A 161 -12.10 4.73 5.97
C GLY A 161 -12.11 3.43 6.78
N GLY A 162 -13.26 3.13 7.36
CA GLY A 162 -13.47 2.00 8.27
C GLY A 162 -14.26 2.40 9.51
N HIS A 163 -14.73 1.40 10.27
CA HIS A 163 -15.60 1.57 11.44
C HIS A 163 -15.17 2.74 12.31
N ALA A 164 -16.03 3.75 12.43
CA ALA A 164 -15.76 4.92 13.25
C ALA A 164 -16.21 4.65 14.70
N PRO A 165 -15.36 4.91 15.72
CA PRO A 165 -13.98 5.45 15.64
C PRO A 165 -12.87 4.37 15.73
N ASP A 166 -13.21 3.09 15.80
CA ASP A 166 -12.39 2.05 16.43
C ASP A 166 -11.86 0.95 15.49
N ILE A 167 -11.90 1.14 14.17
CA ILE A 167 -11.29 0.22 13.19
C ILE A 167 -9.82 -0.11 13.48
N ILE A 168 -9.08 0.80 14.11
CA ILE A 168 -7.68 0.62 14.51
C ILE A 168 -7.46 -0.58 15.43
N THR A 169 -8.50 -1.01 16.16
CA THR A 169 -8.46 -2.21 17.01
C THR A 169 -8.17 -3.50 16.23
N ALA A 170 -8.45 -3.51 14.92
CA ALA A 170 -8.14 -4.63 14.02
C ALA A 170 -6.66 -5.06 14.07
N CYS A 171 -5.73 -4.15 14.39
CA CYS A 171 -4.30 -4.48 14.48
C CYS A 171 -3.93 -5.45 15.63
N ALA A 172 -4.86 -5.74 16.56
CA ALA A 172 -4.72 -6.73 17.63
C ALA A 172 -4.72 -8.18 17.11
N HIS A 173 -5.40 -8.42 15.99
CA HIS A 173 -5.82 -9.77 15.61
C HIS A 173 -4.73 -10.54 14.85
N PRO A 174 -4.54 -11.84 15.13
CA PRO A 174 -3.49 -12.65 14.50
C PRO A 174 -3.70 -12.85 13.00
N ASN A 175 -4.94 -12.88 12.55
CA ASN A 175 -5.33 -13.11 11.16
C ASN A 175 -5.41 -11.81 10.33
N ILE A 176 -5.13 -10.65 10.93
CA ILE A 176 -5.20 -9.35 10.27
C ILE A 176 -3.80 -8.86 9.90
N LEU A 177 -3.69 -8.36 8.68
CA LEU A 177 -2.45 -7.87 8.08
C LEU A 177 -2.61 -6.35 7.87
N PRO A 178 -2.33 -5.53 8.90
CA PRO A 178 -2.74 -4.12 8.90
C PRO A 178 -1.78 -3.21 8.13
N SER A 179 -2.33 -2.38 7.25
CA SER A 179 -1.59 -1.32 6.54
C SER A 179 -2.12 0.07 6.85
N SER A 180 -1.24 1.05 6.68
CA SER A 180 -1.61 2.48 6.61
C SER A 180 -1.54 2.98 5.18
N THR A 181 -2.34 3.99 4.89
CA THR A 181 -2.17 4.85 3.73
C THR A 181 -1.41 6.09 4.14
N ASN A 182 -0.85 6.82 3.18
CA ASN A 182 0.26 7.70 3.51
C ASN A 182 -0.10 9.14 3.94
N PRO A 183 -1.27 9.74 3.68
CA PRO A 183 -1.46 11.14 4.07
C PRO A 183 -1.41 11.42 5.57
N THR A 184 -1.80 10.46 6.42
CA THR A 184 -1.70 10.55 7.89
C THR A 184 -0.28 10.38 8.41
N LEU A 185 0.67 9.95 7.55
CA LEU A 185 2.02 9.56 7.93
C LEU A 185 3.07 10.63 7.65
N PRO A 186 3.81 11.12 8.65
CA PRO A 186 3.50 11.07 10.08
C PRO A 186 2.47 12.13 10.48
N TYR A 187 2.08 12.12 11.75
CA TYR A 187 1.24 13.17 12.30
C TYR A 187 1.97 14.53 12.31
N THR A 188 1.35 15.54 11.69
CA THR A 188 1.85 16.93 11.58
C THR A 188 0.78 17.95 11.92
N LEU A 189 1.19 19.22 12.11
CA LEU A 189 0.26 20.31 12.44
C LEU A 189 -0.83 20.51 11.37
N ASN A 190 -0.53 20.24 10.11
CA ASN A 190 -1.48 20.42 9.01
C ASN A 190 -2.32 19.16 8.71
N THR A 191 -2.01 18.02 9.34
CA THR A 191 -2.63 16.73 8.97
C THR A 191 -4.15 16.78 9.12
N ILE A 192 -4.67 17.33 10.22
CA ILE A 192 -6.13 17.35 10.48
C ILE A 192 -6.86 18.23 9.48
N ASP A 193 -6.41 19.48 9.30
CA ASP A 193 -7.05 20.45 8.41
C ASP A 193 -7.03 19.96 6.96
N GLU A 194 -5.92 19.36 6.51
CA GLU A 194 -5.80 18.78 5.17
C GLU A 194 -6.79 17.62 4.96
N HIS A 195 -6.95 16.74 5.95
CA HIS A 195 -7.78 15.55 5.80
C HIS A 195 -9.27 15.85 5.87
N LEU A 196 -9.68 16.83 6.69
CA LEU A 196 -11.07 17.27 6.72
C LEU A 196 -11.49 17.78 5.34
N ASP A 197 -10.73 18.69 4.74
CA ASP A 197 -11.04 19.22 3.40
C ASP A 197 -10.99 18.13 2.32
N MET A 198 -9.96 17.27 2.37
CA MET A 198 -9.81 16.14 1.43
C MET A 198 -11.01 15.18 1.51
N LEU A 199 -11.46 14.82 2.71
CA LEU A 199 -12.60 13.93 2.91
C LEU A 199 -13.90 14.56 2.40
N MET A 200 -14.12 15.84 2.70
CA MET A 200 -15.28 16.58 2.22
C MET A 200 -15.36 16.60 0.69
N VAL A 201 -14.22 16.83 0.01
CA VAL A 201 -14.12 16.79 -1.45
C VAL A 201 -14.34 15.37 -2.00
N CYS A 202 -13.69 14.35 -1.43
CA CYS A 202 -13.77 12.97 -1.91
C CYS A 202 -15.19 12.39 -1.80
N HIS A 203 -15.92 12.73 -0.75
CA HIS A 203 -17.28 12.22 -0.50
C HIS A 203 -18.39 13.18 -0.94
N HIS A 204 -18.06 14.31 -1.57
CA HIS A 204 -19.03 15.34 -2.01
C HIS A 204 -19.92 15.84 -0.86
N LEU A 205 -19.32 16.01 0.32
CA LEU A 205 -19.98 16.47 1.53
C LEU A 205 -20.13 18.00 1.52
N ASP A 206 -21.16 18.51 2.20
CA ASP A 206 -21.43 19.93 2.31
C ASP A 206 -21.13 20.44 3.73
N PRO A 207 -20.21 21.42 3.90
CA PRO A 207 -19.90 21.97 5.22
C PRO A 207 -21.08 22.71 5.88
N ASP A 208 -22.12 23.06 5.12
CA ASP A 208 -23.34 23.67 5.64
C ASP A 208 -24.35 22.62 6.18
N ILE A 209 -24.09 21.32 5.99
CA ILE A 209 -24.91 20.21 6.49
C ILE A 209 -24.26 19.62 7.75
N ALA A 210 -24.97 19.68 8.87
CA ALA A 210 -24.45 19.27 10.18
C ALA A 210 -24.09 17.76 10.22
N GLU A 211 -24.86 16.92 9.55
CA GLU A 211 -24.64 15.48 9.46
C GLU A 211 -23.37 15.14 8.67
N ASP A 212 -23.08 15.89 7.61
CA ASP A 212 -21.88 15.73 6.78
C ASP A 212 -20.62 16.11 7.56
N VAL A 213 -20.68 17.22 8.30
CA VAL A 213 -19.59 17.64 9.21
C VAL A 213 -19.39 16.62 10.33
N ALA A 214 -20.48 16.12 10.94
CA ALA A 214 -20.38 15.11 12.00
C ALA A 214 -19.76 13.80 11.49
N PHE A 215 -20.11 13.37 10.27
CA PHE A 215 -19.45 12.23 9.61
C PHE A 215 -17.95 12.49 9.41
N ALA A 216 -17.58 13.66 8.89
CA ALA A 216 -16.18 14.00 8.68
C ALA A 216 -15.37 14.04 9.98
N GLU A 217 -15.91 14.67 11.03
CA GLU A 217 -15.30 14.72 12.37
C GLU A 217 -15.19 13.33 13.02
N SER A 218 -16.16 12.44 12.77
CA SER A 218 -16.08 11.06 13.26
C SER A 218 -14.96 10.25 12.59
N ARG A 219 -14.58 10.61 11.36
CA ARG A 219 -13.61 9.88 10.55
C ARG A 219 -12.19 10.43 10.66
N ILE A 220 -12.04 11.76 10.73
CA ILE A 220 -10.73 12.42 10.87
C ILE A 220 -10.46 12.73 12.34
N ARG A 221 -9.75 11.81 13.00
CA ARG A 221 -9.54 11.85 14.45
C ARG A 221 -8.06 12.05 14.76
N ARG A 222 -7.76 13.04 15.60
CA ARG A 222 -6.38 13.32 16.02
C ARG A 222 -5.78 12.15 16.80
N GLU A 223 -6.59 11.55 17.65
CA GLU A 223 -6.20 10.55 18.62
C GLU A 223 -5.71 9.28 17.93
N THR A 224 -6.45 8.80 16.92
CA THR A 224 -6.07 7.60 16.16
C THR A 224 -4.91 7.87 15.20
N ILE A 225 -4.85 9.05 14.54
CA ILE A 225 -3.70 9.46 13.72
C ILE A 225 -2.41 9.54 14.55
N ALA A 226 -2.48 10.14 15.74
CA ALA A 226 -1.32 10.24 16.63
C ALA A 226 -0.88 8.87 17.16
N ALA A 227 -1.84 7.95 17.38
CA ALA A 227 -1.57 6.60 17.82
C ALA A 227 -0.99 5.71 16.71
N GLU A 228 -1.40 5.90 15.46
CA GLU A 228 -0.90 5.19 14.28
C GLU A 228 0.63 5.28 14.16
N ASP A 229 1.19 6.48 14.36
CA ASP A 229 2.64 6.72 14.36
C ASP A 229 3.37 5.79 15.36
N VAL A 230 2.84 5.69 16.57
CA VAL A 230 3.41 4.85 17.65
C VAL A 230 3.21 3.36 17.34
N LEU A 231 2.03 2.97 16.84
CA LEU A 231 1.74 1.59 16.47
C LEU A 231 2.63 1.11 15.31
N HIS A 232 3.06 2.01 14.41
CA HIS A 232 4.11 1.71 13.43
C HIS A 232 5.45 1.43 14.09
N ASP A 233 5.88 2.26 15.06
CA ASP A 233 7.19 2.13 15.72
C ASP A 233 7.26 0.88 16.60
N LEU A 234 6.14 0.49 17.19
CA LEU A 234 5.98 -0.75 17.95
C LEU A 234 5.88 -2.01 17.08
N GLY A 235 5.63 -1.84 15.77
CA GLY A 235 5.42 -2.96 14.85
C GLY A 235 4.06 -3.63 15.00
N ALA A 236 3.03 -2.90 15.46
CA ALA A 236 1.65 -3.34 15.41
C ALA A 236 1.03 -3.09 14.02
N PHE A 237 1.44 -2.02 13.34
CA PHE A 237 1.15 -1.82 11.93
C PHE A 237 2.27 -2.38 11.06
N SER A 238 1.90 -3.12 10.02
CA SER A 238 2.83 -4.01 9.31
C SER A 238 3.22 -3.52 7.93
N LEU A 239 2.42 -2.65 7.32
CA LEU A 239 2.60 -2.19 5.95
C LEU A 239 2.35 -0.68 5.85
N THR A 240 3.00 -0.05 4.87
CA THR A 240 2.67 1.30 4.40
C THR A 240 2.34 1.22 2.90
N SER A 241 1.37 2.02 2.48
CA SER A 241 0.83 2.05 1.11
C SER A 241 0.43 3.48 0.75
N SER A 242 0.09 3.75 -0.52
CA SER A 242 -0.29 5.11 -0.92
C SER A 242 -1.76 5.44 -0.64
N ASP A 243 -2.68 4.73 -1.28
CA ASP A 243 -4.04 5.15 -1.63
C ASP A 243 -4.09 6.12 -2.84
N SER A 244 -3.36 5.75 -3.88
CA SER A 244 -2.95 6.66 -4.96
C SER A 244 -4.11 7.47 -5.57
N GLN A 245 -4.13 8.79 -5.38
CA GLN A 245 -5.17 9.72 -5.88
C GLN A 245 -6.59 9.48 -5.30
N ALA A 246 -6.71 8.73 -4.21
CA ALA A 246 -7.98 8.42 -3.55
C ALA A 246 -7.83 8.54 -2.02
N MET A 247 -7.36 9.71 -1.56
CA MET A 247 -6.84 9.93 -0.20
C MET A 247 -5.41 9.42 0.01
N GLY A 248 -4.56 9.55 -1.00
CA GLY A 248 -3.18 9.08 -0.94
C GLY A 248 -2.28 9.54 -2.07
N ARG A 249 -0.97 9.44 -1.84
CA ARG A 249 0.06 10.01 -2.71
C ARG A 249 1.03 8.95 -3.22
N VAL A 250 0.92 8.57 -4.49
CA VAL A 250 1.67 7.43 -5.06
C VAL A 250 3.21 7.57 -4.96
N GLY A 251 3.73 8.79 -5.05
CA GLY A 251 5.16 9.08 -4.98
C GLY A 251 5.74 9.11 -3.56
N GLU A 252 4.94 8.93 -2.51
CA GLU A 252 5.33 9.27 -1.14
C GLU A 252 5.35 8.10 -0.15
N VAL A 253 5.07 6.87 -0.59
CA VAL A 253 5.08 5.68 0.30
C VAL A 253 6.41 5.54 1.04
N ILE A 254 7.53 5.60 0.30
CA ILE A 254 8.86 5.41 0.85
C ILE A 254 9.23 6.59 1.76
N LEU A 255 9.09 7.83 1.28
CA LEU A 255 9.50 9.01 2.06
C LEU A 255 8.72 9.14 3.36
N ARG A 256 7.41 8.85 3.35
CA ARG A 256 6.56 8.96 4.55
C ARG A 256 6.86 7.87 5.56
N THR A 257 7.19 6.66 5.09
CA THR A 257 7.66 5.59 5.97
C THR A 257 8.91 6.04 6.76
N TRP A 258 9.86 6.73 6.09
CA TRP A 258 11.07 7.23 6.74
C TRP A 258 10.82 8.47 7.60
N GLN A 259 9.85 9.33 7.26
CA GLN A 259 9.45 10.45 8.10
C GLN A 259 8.81 9.98 9.41
N VAL A 260 7.99 8.93 9.40
CA VAL A 260 7.45 8.30 10.63
C VAL A 260 8.59 7.72 11.47
N ALA A 261 9.50 6.93 10.87
CA ALA A 261 10.65 6.39 11.59
C ALA A 261 11.50 7.50 12.25
N HIS A 262 11.71 8.60 11.53
CA HIS A 262 12.40 9.78 12.06
C HIS A 262 11.64 10.41 13.24
N ARG A 263 10.34 10.69 13.08
CA ARG A 263 9.52 11.30 14.14
C ARG A 263 9.47 10.45 15.39
N MET A 264 9.35 9.14 15.23
CA MET A 264 9.32 8.20 16.34
C MET A 264 10.68 8.08 17.03
N LYS A 265 11.79 8.14 16.29
CA LYS A 265 13.11 8.30 16.92
C LYS A 265 13.20 9.57 17.76
N VAL A 266 12.75 10.71 17.21
CA VAL A 266 12.83 12.02 17.90
C VAL A 266 12.01 12.01 19.19
N GLN A 267 10.81 11.43 19.17
CA GLN A 267 9.90 11.46 20.33
C GLN A 267 10.14 10.30 21.32
N ARG A 268 10.55 9.12 20.84
CA ARG A 268 10.62 7.89 21.66
C ARG A 268 12.03 7.38 21.92
N GLY A 269 13.05 7.95 21.27
CA GLY A 269 14.43 7.49 21.40
C GLY A 269 14.70 6.15 20.68
N ALA A 270 15.65 5.38 21.17
CA ALA A 270 15.99 4.07 20.61
C ALA A 270 14.91 3.02 20.89
N LEU A 271 14.69 2.09 19.96
CA LEU A 271 13.84 0.93 20.19
C LEU A 271 14.48 -0.03 21.20
N ALA A 272 13.65 -0.82 21.89
CA ALA A 272 14.12 -1.79 22.89
C ALA A 272 15.01 -2.89 22.26
N GLU A 273 14.76 -3.23 21.01
CA GLU A 273 15.49 -4.25 20.25
C GLU A 273 16.80 -3.73 19.62
N GLU A 274 17.07 -2.43 19.74
CA GLU A 274 18.24 -1.78 19.14
C GLU A 274 19.53 -2.20 19.87
N THR A 275 20.60 -2.44 19.12
CA THR A 275 21.92 -2.82 19.67
C THR A 275 23.04 -1.98 19.08
N GLY A 276 23.85 -1.37 19.95
CA GLY A 276 24.92 -0.43 19.56
C GLY A 276 24.41 1.00 19.32
N ASP A 277 25.31 1.87 18.85
CA ASP A 277 25.01 3.29 18.59
C ASP A 277 24.56 3.51 17.14
N ASN A 278 23.33 3.09 16.84
CA ASN A 278 22.72 3.15 15.51
C ASN A 278 21.19 2.98 15.61
N ASP A 279 20.49 2.99 14.47
CA ASP A 279 19.04 2.78 14.37
C ASP A 279 18.71 1.56 13.48
N ASN A 280 19.59 0.56 13.41
CA ASN A 280 19.47 -0.52 12.43
C ASN A 280 18.19 -1.33 12.59
N PHE A 281 17.77 -1.64 13.82
CA PHE A 281 16.54 -2.38 14.07
C PHE A 281 15.33 -1.57 13.64
N ARG A 282 15.27 -0.27 13.98
CA ARG A 282 14.21 0.62 13.46
C ARG A 282 14.23 0.67 11.93
N VAL A 283 15.40 0.84 11.31
CA VAL A 283 15.54 0.85 9.84
C VAL A 283 15.02 -0.44 9.22
N LYS A 284 15.36 -1.61 9.79
CA LYS A 284 14.84 -2.93 9.35
C LYS A 284 13.33 -3.05 9.53
N ARG A 285 12.79 -2.61 10.68
CA ARG A 285 11.34 -2.59 10.95
C ARG A 285 10.58 -1.77 9.90
N TYR A 286 11.08 -0.59 9.57
CA TYR A 286 10.40 0.33 8.65
C TYR A 286 10.58 -0.03 7.18
N ILE A 287 11.76 -0.46 6.74
CA ILE A 287 11.93 -0.89 5.33
C ILE A 287 11.06 -2.10 4.99
N ALA A 288 10.80 -2.99 5.96
CA ALA A 288 9.92 -4.14 5.77
C ALA A 288 8.48 -3.74 5.40
N LYS A 289 8.01 -2.58 5.89
CA LYS A 289 6.62 -2.10 5.71
C LYS A 289 6.25 -1.79 4.27
N TYR A 290 7.20 -1.40 3.43
CA TYR A 290 6.97 -1.14 2.00
C TYR A 290 7.70 -2.12 1.07
N THR A 291 8.32 -3.17 1.61
CA THR A 291 9.04 -4.17 0.80
C THR A 291 8.50 -5.57 1.05
N ILE A 292 9.01 -6.29 2.04
CA ILE A 292 8.71 -7.71 2.22
C ILE A 292 7.30 -7.97 2.78
N ASN A 293 6.79 -7.11 3.67
CA ASN A 293 5.47 -7.32 4.26
C ASN A 293 4.34 -7.18 3.23
N PRO A 294 4.31 -6.15 2.36
CA PRO A 294 3.40 -6.11 1.21
C PRO A 294 3.50 -7.35 0.31
N ALA A 295 4.71 -7.85 0.08
CA ALA A 295 4.92 -9.04 -0.75
C ALA A 295 4.34 -10.30 -0.12
N LEU A 296 4.52 -10.48 1.20
CA LEU A 296 3.98 -11.61 1.97
C LEU A 296 2.46 -11.56 1.99
N THR A 297 1.88 -10.41 2.30
CA THR A 297 0.43 -10.21 2.38
C THR A 297 -0.27 -10.54 1.06
N HIS A 298 0.34 -10.26 -0.09
CA HIS A 298 -0.26 -10.54 -1.41
C HIS A 298 0.32 -11.77 -2.12
N GLY A 299 1.04 -12.64 -1.40
CA GLY A 299 1.49 -13.94 -1.94
C GLY A 299 2.53 -13.84 -3.08
N ILE A 300 3.30 -12.75 -3.12
CA ILE A 300 4.32 -12.47 -4.14
C ILE A 300 5.75 -12.42 -3.59
N ALA A 301 5.95 -12.70 -2.29
CA ALA A 301 7.26 -12.68 -1.63
C ALA A 301 8.28 -13.67 -2.21
N HIS A 302 7.84 -14.67 -2.97
CA HIS A 302 8.74 -15.60 -3.67
C HIS A 302 9.40 -14.98 -4.91
N GLU A 303 8.84 -13.89 -5.45
CA GLU A 303 9.37 -13.18 -6.63
C GLU A 303 10.07 -11.87 -6.26
N VAL A 304 9.51 -11.12 -5.30
CA VAL A 304 9.92 -9.72 -5.01
C VAL A 304 9.92 -9.44 -3.49
N GLY A 305 10.24 -8.19 -3.12
CA GLY A 305 10.07 -7.68 -1.76
C GLY A 305 11.33 -7.66 -0.90
N SER A 306 12.46 -8.18 -1.38
CA SER A 306 13.73 -8.13 -0.66
C SER A 306 14.92 -8.42 -1.59
N ILE A 307 16.12 -8.09 -1.13
CA ILE A 307 17.37 -8.45 -1.81
C ILE A 307 17.79 -9.84 -1.32
N GLU A 308 17.26 -10.88 -1.97
CA GLU A 308 17.55 -12.29 -1.67
C GLU A 308 17.82 -13.06 -2.96
N VAL A 309 18.70 -14.06 -2.90
CA VAL A 309 19.06 -14.88 -4.07
C VAL A 309 17.82 -15.60 -4.61
N GLY A 310 17.63 -15.55 -5.93
CA GLY A 310 16.52 -16.21 -6.62
C GLY A 310 15.30 -15.31 -6.88
N LYS A 311 15.20 -14.14 -6.22
CA LYS A 311 14.17 -13.15 -6.48
C LYS A 311 14.50 -12.30 -7.72
N LEU A 312 13.48 -11.65 -8.29
CA LEU A 312 13.63 -10.70 -9.37
C LEU A 312 14.56 -9.55 -8.95
N ALA A 313 15.50 -9.17 -9.82
CA ALA A 313 16.46 -8.10 -9.56
C ALA A 313 15.83 -6.71 -9.70
N ASP A 314 14.84 -6.44 -8.84
CA ASP A 314 14.18 -5.15 -8.64
C ASP A 314 14.88 -4.40 -7.52
N LEU A 315 15.79 -3.51 -7.90
CA LEU A 315 16.73 -2.86 -7.00
C LEU A 315 16.68 -1.35 -7.18
N VAL A 316 16.86 -0.63 -6.08
CA VAL A 316 16.94 0.83 -6.09
C VAL A 316 18.25 1.26 -5.47
N VAL A 317 19.00 2.06 -6.22
CA VAL A 317 20.29 2.62 -5.81
C VAL A 317 20.08 4.05 -5.36
N TRP A 318 20.55 4.36 -4.17
CA TRP A 318 20.38 5.65 -3.52
C TRP A 318 21.75 6.29 -3.24
N SER A 319 21.89 7.57 -3.56
CA SER A 319 22.87 8.39 -2.85
C SER A 319 22.39 8.56 -1.41
N PRO A 320 23.24 8.38 -0.37
CA PRO A 320 22.82 8.53 1.02
C PRO A 320 22.11 9.86 1.31
N ALA A 321 22.56 10.95 0.68
CA ALA A 321 21.96 12.28 0.85
C ALA A 321 20.53 12.41 0.28
N PHE A 322 20.09 11.48 -0.56
CA PHE A 322 18.76 11.47 -1.18
C PHE A 322 17.97 10.18 -0.85
N PHE A 323 18.46 9.38 0.10
CA PHE A 323 17.83 8.13 0.51
C PHE A 323 16.38 8.37 0.91
N GLY A 324 15.48 7.56 0.36
CA GLY A 324 14.04 7.64 0.61
C GLY A 324 13.30 8.76 -0.12
N VAL A 325 14.01 9.66 -0.83
CA VAL A 325 13.40 10.84 -1.49
C VAL A 325 13.53 10.76 -3.00
N LYS A 326 14.75 10.64 -3.52
CA LYS A 326 15.05 10.69 -4.96
C LYS A 326 16.15 9.67 -5.31
N PRO A 327 15.82 8.48 -5.82
CA PRO A 327 16.80 7.45 -6.14
C PRO A 327 17.73 7.84 -7.30
N ALA A 328 18.97 7.33 -7.26
CA ALA A 328 19.94 7.51 -8.33
C ALA A 328 19.70 6.57 -9.51
N THR A 329 19.16 5.38 -9.27
CA THR A 329 18.87 4.38 -10.32
C THR A 329 17.81 3.42 -9.82
N VAL A 330 16.79 3.14 -10.66
CA VAL A 330 15.79 2.10 -10.39
C VAL A 330 15.93 1.02 -11.46
N ILE A 331 16.13 -0.20 -11.00
CA ILE A 331 16.41 -1.38 -11.81
C ILE A 331 15.19 -2.29 -11.73
N LYS A 332 14.69 -2.75 -12.89
CA LYS A 332 13.63 -3.75 -13.02
C LYS A 332 14.19 -4.98 -13.70
N GLY A 333 14.05 -6.15 -13.09
CA GLY A 333 14.49 -7.41 -13.70
C GLY A 333 15.94 -7.39 -14.20
N GLY A 334 16.82 -6.64 -13.53
CA GLY A 334 18.23 -6.50 -13.92
C GLY A 334 18.55 -5.41 -14.96
N MET A 335 17.56 -4.69 -15.50
CA MET A 335 17.76 -3.54 -16.40
C MET A 335 17.34 -2.22 -15.75
N ILE A 336 18.10 -1.14 -15.99
CA ILE A 336 17.70 0.20 -15.51
C ILE A 336 16.41 0.61 -16.24
N ALA A 337 15.35 0.89 -15.48
CA ALA A 337 14.03 1.27 -15.99
C ALA A 337 13.79 2.77 -15.93
N ILE A 338 14.32 3.46 -14.92
CA ILE A 338 14.27 4.93 -14.79
C ILE A 338 15.48 5.43 -14.00
N ALA A 339 15.97 6.61 -14.36
CA ALA A 339 17.08 7.27 -13.66
C ALA A 339 17.05 8.79 -13.88
N PRO A 340 17.62 9.60 -12.97
CA PRO A 340 17.96 10.98 -13.25
C PRO A 340 18.93 11.04 -14.43
N MET A 341 18.60 11.86 -15.43
CA MET A 341 19.40 12.01 -16.65
C MET A 341 19.43 13.47 -17.09
N GLY A 342 20.65 13.97 -17.33
CA GLY A 342 20.93 15.34 -17.77
C GLY A 342 20.51 15.63 -19.21
N ASP A 343 21.09 16.69 -19.77
CA ASP A 343 20.90 17.04 -21.17
C ASP A 343 21.34 15.90 -22.12
N ILE A 344 20.44 15.52 -23.02
CA ILE A 344 20.63 14.43 -23.98
C ILE A 344 21.71 14.76 -25.01
N ASN A 345 21.94 16.06 -25.28
CA ASN A 345 22.96 16.52 -26.24
C ASN A 345 24.29 16.92 -25.57
N ALA A 346 24.40 16.81 -24.24
CA ALA A 346 25.63 17.13 -23.54
C ALA A 346 26.74 16.08 -23.79
N SER A 347 27.99 16.45 -23.53
CA SER A 347 29.14 15.56 -23.69
C SER A 347 29.22 14.42 -22.66
N ILE A 348 28.48 14.55 -21.55
CA ILE A 348 28.40 13.62 -20.41
C ILE A 348 26.97 13.68 -19.82
N PRO A 349 26.52 12.71 -19.00
CA PRO A 349 25.11 12.60 -18.61
C PRO A 349 24.69 13.44 -17.38
N THR A 350 25.62 14.13 -16.74
CA THR A 350 25.41 14.91 -15.50
C THR A 350 25.09 16.41 -15.67
N PRO A 351 25.36 17.08 -16.79
CA PRO A 351 24.98 18.47 -17.01
C PRO A 351 23.46 18.66 -16.96
N GLN A 352 23.06 19.84 -16.47
CA GLN A 352 21.65 20.20 -16.29
C GLN A 352 20.93 20.39 -17.63
N PRO A 353 19.59 20.23 -17.68
CA PRO A 353 18.71 19.86 -16.57
C PRO A 353 18.66 18.34 -16.32
N VAL A 354 18.91 17.94 -15.07
CA VAL A 354 18.77 16.56 -14.59
C VAL A 354 17.37 16.37 -14.03
N HIS A 355 16.61 15.49 -14.66
CA HIS A 355 15.32 15.02 -14.17
C HIS A 355 15.17 13.53 -14.47
N TYR A 356 14.19 12.87 -13.87
CA TYR A 356 13.94 11.45 -14.17
C TYR A 356 13.49 11.28 -15.62
N ARG A 357 14.01 10.24 -16.25
CA ARG A 357 13.65 9.86 -17.62
C ARG A 357 13.54 8.34 -17.69
N PRO A 358 12.54 7.79 -18.40
CA PRO A 358 12.47 6.36 -18.65
C PRO A 358 13.73 5.91 -19.42
N MET A 359 14.27 4.76 -19.00
CA MET A 359 15.46 4.12 -19.57
C MET A 359 15.07 2.90 -20.41
N PHE A 360 16.05 2.18 -20.95
CA PHE A 360 15.79 1.07 -21.86
C PHE A 360 14.95 -0.07 -21.24
N GLY A 361 15.03 -0.29 -19.92
CA GLY A 361 14.18 -1.25 -19.21
C GLY A 361 12.68 -0.92 -19.23
N ALA A 362 12.30 0.29 -19.68
CA ALA A 362 10.90 0.72 -19.84
C ALA A 362 10.39 0.65 -21.29
N LEU A 363 11.23 0.23 -22.26
CA LEU A 363 10.89 0.25 -23.68
C LEU A 363 10.49 -1.13 -24.22
N GLY A 364 9.30 -1.21 -24.84
CA GLY A 364 8.85 -2.34 -25.66
C GLY A 364 9.10 -3.72 -25.04
N SER A 365 9.71 -4.62 -25.81
CA SER A 365 9.98 -5.99 -25.36
C SER A 365 10.99 -6.09 -24.21
N ALA A 366 11.89 -5.12 -24.05
CA ALA A 366 12.80 -5.10 -22.89
C ALA A 366 12.00 -4.91 -21.60
N ARG A 367 11.03 -3.98 -21.60
CA ARG A 367 10.08 -3.82 -20.51
C ARG A 367 9.33 -5.11 -20.21
N HIS A 368 8.75 -5.73 -21.25
CA HIS A 368 8.00 -6.98 -21.08
C HIS A 368 8.82 -8.07 -20.38
N HIS A 369 10.12 -8.18 -20.70
CA HIS A 369 11.02 -9.16 -20.08
C HIS A 369 11.43 -8.81 -18.64
N CYS A 370 11.39 -7.53 -18.27
CA CYS A 370 11.90 -7.03 -16.99
C CYS A 370 10.81 -6.81 -15.92
N ARG A 371 9.55 -7.03 -16.24
CA ARG A 371 8.40 -6.88 -15.33
C ARG A 371 7.58 -8.15 -15.21
N LEU A 372 6.79 -8.22 -14.15
CA LEU A 372 5.84 -9.30 -13.89
C LEU A 372 4.39 -8.81 -13.88
N THR A 373 3.51 -9.49 -14.60
CA THR A 373 2.07 -9.50 -14.28
C THR A 373 1.81 -10.65 -13.33
N PHE A 374 1.29 -10.34 -12.14
CA PHE A 374 0.84 -11.34 -11.19
C PHE A 374 -0.58 -11.77 -11.53
N LEU A 375 -0.82 -13.09 -11.56
CA LEU A 375 -2.14 -13.70 -11.79
C LEU A 375 -2.50 -14.67 -10.66
N SER A 376 -3.79 -14.92 -10.47
CA SER A 376 -4.25 -16.04 -9.64
C SER A 376 -3.86 -17.39 -10.25
N GLN A 377 -3.82 -18.42 -9.41
CA GLN A 377 -3.60 -19.80 -9.86
C GLN A 377 -4.65 -20.23 -10.88
N ALA A 378 -5.93 -19.88 -10.65
CA ALA A 378 -7.03 -20.19 -11.57
C ALA A 378 -6.85 -19.52 -12.94
N ALA A 379 -6.47 -18.24 -12.99
CA ALA A 379 -6.26 -17.54 -14.25
C ALA A 379 -5.08 -18.09 -15.05
N ALA A 380 -3.97 -18.41 -14.36
CA ALA A 380 -2.81 -19.04 -14.99
C ALA A 380 -3.17 -20.43 -15.54
N ALA A 381 -3.85 -21.27 -14.75
CA ALA A 381 -4.32 -22.59 -15.20
C ALA A 381 -5.31 -22.51 -16.37
N ASN A 382 -6.13 -21.46 -16.43
CA ASN A 382 -7.08 -21.20 -17.51
C ASN A 382 -6.44 -20.58 -18.76
N GLY A 383 -5.13 -20.41 -18.82
CA GLY A 383 -4.42 -19.87 -19.97
C GLY A 383 -4.80 -18.42 -20.31
N VAL A 384 -5.03 -17.59 -19.28
CA VAL A 384 -5.41 -16.18 -19.47
C VAL A 384 -4.33 -15.40 -20.21
N ALA A 385 -3.06 -15.63 -19.90
CA ALA A 385 -1.95 -14.92 -20.51
C ALA A 385 -1.90 -15.16 -22.03
N GLU A 386 -2.08 -16.42 -22.46
CA GLU A 386 -2.11 -16.82 -23.86
C GLU A 386 -3.34 -16.27 -24.57
N ARG A 387 -4.53 -16.36 -23.93
CA ARG A 387 -5.79 -15.86 -24.49
C ARG A 387 -5.76 -14.35 -24.73
N LEU A 388 -5.18 -13.60 -23.81
CA LEU A 388 -5.06 -12.14 -23.90
C LEU A 388 -3.81 -11.70 -24.67
N ASN A 389 -2.94 -12.65 -25.02
CA ASN A 389 -1.67 -12.44 -25.70
C ASN A 389 -0.74 -11.48 -24.93
N LEU A 390 -0.73 -11.63 -23.60
CA LEU A 390 0.13 -10.86 -22.70
C LEU A 390 1.59 -11.09 -23.06
N ARG A 391 2.38 -10.02 -23.04
CA ARG A 391 3.78 -10.03 -23.48
C ARG A 391 4.76 -10.13 -22.35
N SER A 392 4.39 -9.61 -21.19
CA SER A 392 5.28 -9.62 -20.04
C SER A 392 5.42 -11.00 -19.43
N ALA A 393 6.49 -11.19 -18.65
CA ALA A 393 6.61 -12.37 -17.81
C ALA A 393 5.43 -12.44 -16.81
N ILE A 394 4.98 -13.66 -16.54
CA ILE A 394 3.85 -13.95 -15.66
C ILE A 394 4.39 -14.60 -14.39
N ALA A 395 3.91 -14.13 -13.24
CA ALA A 395 4.09 -14.79 -11.96
C ALA A 395 2.72 -15.11 -11.34
N VAL A 396 2.68 -16.10 -10.46
CA VAL A 396 1.43 -16.64 -9.90
C VAL A 396 1.43 -16.44 -8.39
N VAL A 397 0.40 -15.78 -7.86
CA VAL A 397 0.28 -15.57 -6.41
C VAL A 397 0.01 -16.88 -5.68
N LYS A 398 0.58 -17.01 -4.47
CA LYS A 398 0.38 -18.17 -3.60
C LYS A 398 0.69 -17.85 -2.14
N GLY A 399 0.08 -18.59 -1.23
CA GLY A 399 0.29 -18.46 0.21
C GLY A 399 -0.45 -17.26 0.82
N CYS A 400 -1.46 -16.73 0.14
CA CYS A 400 -2.24 -15.58 0.60
C CYS A 400 -3.11 -15.90 1.82
N ARG A 401 -3.41 -17.18 2.06
CA ARG A 401 -4.34 -17.64 3.12
C ARG A 401 -3.64 -18.18 4.36
N THR A 402 -2.34 -18.46 4.25
CA THR A 402 -1.54 -19.02 5.36
C THR A 402 -0.78 -17.94 6.12
N VAL A 403 -0.55 -16.78 5.48
CA VAL A 403 0.11 -15.64 6.10
C VAL A 403 -0.75 -15.04 7.22
N GLN A 404 -0.12 -14.75 8.35
CA GLN A 404 -0.70 -14.16 9.54
C GLN A 404 0.18 -12.99 10.05
N LYS A 405 -0.31 -12.26 11.04
CA LYS A 405 0.41 -11.14 11.67
C LYS A 405 1.80 -11.55 12.16
N ALA A 406 1.95 -12.76 12.67
CA ALA A 406 3.23 -13.28 13.14
C ALA A 406 4.30 -13.41 12.03
N ASP A 407 3.88 -13.50 10.76
CA ASP A 407 4.79 -13.59 9.61
C ASP A 407 5.27 -12.21 9.13
N MET A 408 4.70 -11.12 9.65
CA MET A 408 5.08 -9.76 9.29
C MET A 408 6.46 -9.44 9.87
N VAL A 409 7.47 -9.40 9.00
CA VAL A 409 8.87 -9.25 9.35
C VAL A 409 9.06 -7.98 10.16
N HIS A 410 9.56 -8.15 11.40
CA HIS A 410 9.77 -7.10 12.41
C HIS A 410 8.52 -6.31 12.83
N ASN A 411 7.33 -6.69 12.39
CA ASN A 411 6.07 -5.99 12.61
C ASN A 411 4.95 -6.95 13.06
N SER A 412 5.28 -7.86 13.96
CA SER A 412 4.41 -8.95 14.39
C SER A 412 3.68 -8.68 15.71
N LEU A 413 3.68 -7.45 16.23
CA LEU A 413 3.09 -7.15 17.55
C LEU A 413 1.56 -7.25 17.47
N GLN A 414 0.95 -7.92 18.43
CA GLN A 414 -0.49 -8.04 18.58
C GLN A 414 -0.90 -7.40 19.91
N PRO A 415 -1.09 -6.06 19.95
CA PRO A 415 -1.39 -5.37 21.20
C PRO A 415 -2.83 -5.63 21.66
N ASN A 416 -3.06 -5.61 22.97
CA ASN A 416 -4.41 -5.46 23.52
C ASN A 416 -4.81 -3.98 23.43
N ILE A 417 -5.34 -3.59 22.27
CA ILE A 417 -5.71 -2.22 21.92
C ILE A 417 -7.20 -1.96 22.20
N THR A 418 -7.49 -0.78 22.74
CA THR A 418 -8.86 -0.28 22.94
C THR A 418 -8.96 1.16 22.45
N VAL A 419 -10.15 1.56 22.00
CA VAL A 419 -10.48 2.95 21.66
C VAL A 419 -11.68 3.36 22.49
N ASP A 420 -11.61 4.51 23.16
CA ASP A 420 -12.76 5.07 23.86
C ASP A 420 -13.77 5.64 22.85
N ALA A 421 -15.03 5.23 22.93
CA ALA A 421 -16.04 5.61 21.94
C ALA A 421 -16.47 7.09 22.02
N GLN A 422 -16.12 7.82 23.09
CA GLN A 422 -16.45 9.24 23.24
C GLN A 422 -15.23 10.15 23.05
N THR A 423 -14.07 9.75 23.55
CA THR A 423 -12.85 10.58 23.51
C THR A 423 -11.89 10.18 22.39
N TYR A 424 -12.11 9.01 21.77
CA TYR A 424 -11.24 8.41 20.75
C TYR A 424 -9.82 8.08 21.24
N GLU A 425 -9.56 8.20 22.56
CA GLU A 425 -8.28 7.84 23.16
C GLU A 425 -7.95 6.38 22.85
N VAL A 426 -6.80 6.17 22.21
CA VAL A 426 -6.27 4.85 21.92
C VAL A 426 -5.40 4.40 23.09
N ARG A 427 -5.63 3.18 23.58
CA ARG A 427 -4.82 2.58 24.65
C ARG A 427 -4.31 1.21 24.25
N VAL A 428 -3.10 0.86 24.68
CA VAL A 428 -2.54 -0.50 24.59
C VAL A 428 -2.20 -0.96 26.00
N ASP A 429 -2.75 -2.09 26.42
CA ASP A 429 -2.59 -2.61 27.79
C ASP A 429 -2.96 -1.55 28.87
N GLY A 430 -3.91 -0.66 28.54
CA GLY A 430 -4.36 0.46 29.38
C GLY A 430 -3.51 1.73 29.30
N GLU A 431 -2.31 1.68 28.70
CA GLU A 431 -1.44 2.84 28.50
C GLU A 431 -1.94 3.69 27.31
N LEU A 432 -2.02 5.01 27.50
CA LEU A 432 -2.40 5.95 26.42
C LEU A 432 -1.34 5.95 25.32
N ILE A 433 -1.77 5.71 24.09
CA ILE A 433 -0.92 5.74 22.90
C ILE A 433 -1.19 7.04 22.15
N THR A 434 -0.20 7.92 22.11
CA THR A 434 -0.29 9.22 21.45
C THR A 434 1.09 9.73 21.01
N SER A 435 1.11 10.72 20.16
CA SER A 435 2.32 11.44 19.72
C SER A 435 2.00 12.91 19.41
N GLU A 436 3.01 13.77 19.47
CA GLU A 436 2.86 15.19 19.15
C GLU A 436 3.04 15.44 17.65
N PRO A 437 2.24 16.36 17.06
CA PRO A 437 2.37 16.71 15.65
C PRO A 437 3.72 17.34 15.35
N ALA A 438 4.31 16.98 14.21
CA ALA A 438 5.49 17.67 13.69
C ALA A 438 5.13 19.05 13.11
N ASP A 439 5.97 20.05 13.37
CA ASP A 439 5.96 21.35 12.70
C ASP A 439 6.75 21.31 11.38
N VAL A 440 7.86 20.58 11.35
CA VAL A 440 8.73 20.39 10.17
C VAL A 440 9.16 18.94 10.06
N LEU A 441 9.26 18.44 8.82
CA LEU A 441 9.77 17.11 8.51
C LEU A 441 11.08 17.16 7.71
N PRO A 442 11.98 16.17 7.89
CA PRO A 442 13.03 15.91 6.91
C PRO A 442 12.38 15.44 5.59
N MET A 443 13.20 15.23 4.56
CA MET A 443 12.72 14.70 3.28
C MET A 443 11.63 15.55 2.61
N ALA A 444 11.59 16.86 2.90
CA ALA A 444 10.58 17.80 2.39
C ALA A 444 11.24 19.00 1.65
N GLN A 445 11.07 20.23 2.17
CA GLN A 445 11.47 21.51 1.55
C GLN A 445 12.90 21.59 0.99
N ARG A 446 13.82 20.77 1.51
CA ARG A 446 15.21 20.73 1.02
C ARG A 446 15.34 20.12 -0.39
N TYR A 447 14.42 19.25 -0.79
CA TYR A 447 14.59 18.36 -1.94
C TYR A 447 13.62 18.62 -3.08
N PHE A 448 12.45 19.17 -2.80
CA PHE A 448 11.39 19.38 -3.78
C PHE A 448 11.35 20.85 -4.21
N LEU A 449 11.10 21.05 -5.50
CA LEU A 449 10.96 22.39 -6.07
C LEU A 449 9.60 23.01 -5.71
N PHE A 450 8.60 22.15 -5.50
CA PHE A 450 7.23 22.48 -5.11
C PHE A 450 6.78 21.52 -4.01
#